data_AF-A0A3D3USG6-F1
#
_entry.id   AF-A0A3D3USG6-F1
#
_cell.length_a   1.000
_cell.length_b   1.000
_cell.length_c   1.000
_cell.angle_alpha   90.00
_cell.angle_beta   90.00
_cell.angle_gamma   90.00
#
_symmetry.space_group_name_H-M   'P 1'
#
loop_
_entity.id
_entity.type
_entity.pdbx_description
1 polymer ?
#
loop_
_entity_poly.entity_id
_entity_poly.type
_entity_poly.pdbx_seq_one_letter_code
_entity_poly.pdbx_strand_id
1 'polypeptide(L)'
;MTRLRTEDIKHVPKELKAYDQQLLKKTGNTLKGIACHAVDVLDYEFEEIVKSFKVCVIPLTCGRGVINCFSATVSGIISHLGFYSFVAQNPDAAGIAEAFEKKSDIIFLADDDRFVAINVHTQYVSDNDEMTAKGFVAGLDLMAGGLKGRNVLVIGCGSVGRYTARILVMMGVLVSVCDIHPQRTSTLRKEIADELKTIIEIDNSWHSPPGKYLYMIDATPSADFIDVSVITPDSYVAVPGVPCGLSSEARKKISNRYLYDPLQIGVAAMVINACKR
;
A
#
# COMPACT_ATOMS: atom_id res chain seq x y z
N MET A 1 -3.14 -9.09 11.89
CA MET A 1 -2.83 -8.98 10.46
C MET A 1 -3.88 -9.78 9.70
N THR A 2 -4.35 -9.29 8.56
CA THR A 2 -5.30 -10.04 7.70
C THR A 2 -4.53 -10.65 6.56
N ARG A 3 -4.43 -11.98 6.56
CA ARG A 3 -3.73 -12.75 5.53
C ARG A 3 -4.59 -12.81 4.28
N LEU A 4 -3.98 -12.52 3.13
CA LEU A 4 -4.61 -12.66 1.82
C LEU A 4 -5.03 -14.10 1.54
N ARG A 5 -6.05 -14.25 0.70
CA ARG A 5 -6.50 -15.51 0.11
C ARG A 5 -6.13 -15.52 -1.36
N THR A 6 -5.99 -16.71 -1.94
CA THR A 6 -5.76 -16.89 -3.38
C THR A 6 -6.78 -16.13 -4.24
N GLU A 7 -8.04 -16.13 -3.81
CA GLU A 7 -9.14 -15.45 -4.49
C GLU A 7 -8.95 -13.93 -4.57
N ASP A 8 -8.28 -13.35 -3.58
CA ASP A 8 -8.01 -11.91 -3.53
C ASP A 8 -7.00 -11.50 -4.61
N ILE A 9 -6.14 -12.40 -5.08
CA ILE A 9 -4.96 -12.03 -5.90
C ILE A 9 -4.77 -12.80 -7.21
N LYS A 10 -5.49 -13.90 -7.45
CA LYS A 10 -5.27 -14.77 -8.63
C LYS A 10 -5.52 -14.09 -9.97
N HIS A 11 -6.32 -13.03 -9.98
CA HIS A 11 -6.68 -12.27 -11.18
C HIS A 11 -5.67 -11.15 -11.50
N VAL A 12 -4.93 -10.68 -10.49
CA VAL A 12 -4.07 -9.49 -10.56
C VAL A 12 -3.14 -9.49 -11.77
N PRO A 13 -2.32 -10.53 -12.05
CA PRO A 13 -1.34 -10.46 -13.14
C PRO A 13 -1.96 -10.25 -14.53
N LYS A 14 -3.19 -10.72 -14.73
CA LYS A 14 -3.91 -10.60 -16.01
C LYS A 14 -4.54 -9.21 -16.19
N GLU A 15 -4.73 -8.48 -15.11
CA GLU A 15 -5.47 -7.22 -15.08
C GLU A 15 -4.58 -5.98 -14.95
N LEU A 16 -3.26 -6.13 -14.76
CA LEU A 16 -2.34 -5.00 -14.52
C LEU A 16 -2.41 -3.89 -15.58
N LYS A 17 -2.51 -4.23 -16.86
CA LYS A 17 -2.69 -3.23 -17.94
C LYS A 17 -4.02 -2.49 -17.82
N ALA A 18 -5.10 -3.19 -17.50
CA ALA A 18 -6.41 -2.57 -17.29
C ALA A 18 -6.41 -1.73 -16.01
N TYR A 19 -5.67 -2.16 -14.98
CA TYR A 19 -5.50 -1.42 -13.74
C TYR A 19 -4.75 -0.10 -13.97
N ASP A 20 -3.67 -0.08 -14.75
CA ASP A 20 -2.99 1.16 -15.15
C ASP A 20 -3.93 2.15 -15.84
N GLN A 21 -4.80 1.68 -16.73
CA GLN A 21 -5.79 2.54 -17.39
C GLN A 21 -6.81 3.11 -16.41
N GLN A 22 -7.17 2.36 -15.35
CA GLN A 22 -8.00 2.87 -14.28
C GLN A 22 -7.25 3.90 -13.44
N LEU A 23 -6.01 3.62 -13.05
CA LEU A 23 -5.17 4.54 -12.29
C LEU A 23 -4.97 5.86 -13.04
N LEU A 24 -4.67 5.83 -14.34
CA LEU A 24 -4.54 7.03 -15.17
C LEU A 24 -5.81 7.91 -15.13
N LYS A 25 -7.00 7.29 -15.17
CA LYS A 25 -8.27 8.03 -15.08
C LYS A 25 -8.53 8.63 -13.70
N LYS A 26 -8.00 8.02 -12.64
CA LYS A 26 -8.23 8.42 -11.25
C LYS A 26 -7.19 9.43 -10.77
N THR A 27 -5.92 9.19 -11.05
CA THR A 27 -4.76 9.88 -10.47
C THR A 27 -3.90 10.59 -11.51
N GLY A 28 -4.18 10.44 -12.80
CA GLY A 28 -3.31 10.88 -13.90
C GLY A 28 -2.03 10.05 -14.05
N ASN A 29 -1.86 8.96 -13.27
CA ASN A 29 -0.63 8.19 -13.21
C ASN A 29 -0.89 6.68 -13.33
N THR A 30 0.09 5.94 -13.84
CA THR A 30 0.11 4.47 -13.81
C THR A 30 0.55 3.95 -12.44
N LEU A 31 0.55 2.63 -12.25
CA LEU A 31 1.09 1.98 -11.05
C LEU A 31 2.55 2.40 -10.81
N LYS A 32 3.36 2.47 -11.89
CA LYS A 32 4.73 3.01 -11.85
C LYS A 32 4.75 4.43 -11.29
N GLY A 33 3.95 5.33 -11.85
CA GLY A 33 3.93 6.74 -11.45
C GLY A 33 3.54 6.93 -9.99
N ILE A 34 2.52 6.20 -9.53
CA ILE A 34 2.11 6.23 -8.11
C ILE A 34 3.23 5.71 -7.20
N ALA A 35 3.86 4.60 -7.56
CA ALA A 35 4.93 4.01 -6.75
C ALA A 35 6.17 4.91 -6.70
N CYS A 36 6.57 5.53 -7.82
CA CYS A 36 7.64 6.52 -7.87
C CYS A 36 7.33 7.75 -7.00
N HIS A 37 6.11 8.28 -7.08
CA HIS A 37 5.65 9.39 -6.22
C HIS A 37 5.71 9.01 -4.73
N ALA A 38 5.35 7.78 -4.39
CA ALA A 38 5.35 7.29 -3.01
C ALA A 38 6.73 7.22 -2.36
N VAL A 39 7.80 7.11 -3.16
CA VAL A 39 9.18 6.94 -2.67
C VAL A 39 10.13 8.03 -3.16
N ASP A 40 9.60 9.12 -3.70
CA ASP A 40 10.34 10.27 -4.26
C ASP A 40 11.40 9.85 -5.30
N VAL A 41 11.01 9.07 -6.31
CA VAL A 41 11.88 8.66 -7.43
C VAL A 41 11.44 9.35 -8.71
N LEU A 42 12.38 9.99 -9.40
CA LEU A 42 12.15 10.63 -10.69
C LEU A 42 12.20 9.62 -11.83
N ASP A 43 11.54 9.93 -12.96
CA ASP A 43 11.45 9.01 -14.10
C ASP A 43 12.83 8.56 -14.61
N TYR A 44 13.82 9.45 -14.66
CA TYR A 44 15.17 9.08 -15.13
C TYR A 44 15.89 8.12 -14.17
N GLU A 45 15.69 8.29 -12.85
CA GLU A 45 16.25 7.39 -11.83
C GLU A 45 15.59 6.01 -11.92
N PHE A 46 14.28 5.97 -12.18
CA PHE A 46 13.54 4.73 -12.35
C PHE A 46 14.08 3.89 -13.51
N GLU A 47 14.37 4.51 -14.66
CA GLU A 47 14.91 3.82 -15.83
C GLU A 47 16.29 3.18 -15.56
N GLU A 48 17.10 3.81 -14.72
CA GLU A 48 18.38 3.26 -14.27
C GLU A 48 18.18 2.11 -13.27
N ILE A 49 17.26 2.29 -12.31
CA ILE A 49 16.90 1.28 -11.32
C ILE A 49 16.43 -0.01 -12.01
N VAL A 50 15.47 0.08 -12.92
CA VAL A 50 14.87 -1.11 -13.55
C VAL A 50 15.90 -1.99 -14.28
N LYS A 51 16.90 -1.36 -14.91
CA LYS A 51 17.95 -2.07 -15.67
C LYS A 51 19.02 -2.66 -14.76
N SER A 52 19.17 -2.15 -13.54
CA SER A 52 20.27 -2.49 -12.64
C SER A 52 19.95 -3.60 -11.66
N PHE A 53 18.66 -3.87 -11.41
CA PHE A 53 18.23 -4.81 -10.36
C PHE A 53 17.50 -6.02 -10.90
N LYS A 54 17.94 -7.19 -10.45
CA LYS A 54 17.29 -8.50 -10.63
C LYS A 54 16.56 -8.90 -9.36
N VAL A 55 15.29 -9.29 -9.49
CA VAL A 55 14.42 -9.58 -8.34
C VAL A 55 14.05 -11.06 -8.28
N CYS A 56 14.26 -11.68 -7.12
CA CYS A 56 13.78 -13.04 -6.82
C CYS A 56 12.61 -12.98 -5.84
N VAL A 57 11.54 -13.70 -6.12
CA VAL A 57 10.41 -13.88 -5.19
C VAL A 57 10.42 -15.30 -4.66
N ILE A 58 10.58 -15.45 -3.35
CA ILE A 58 10.73 -16.75 -2.68
C ILE A 58 9.41 -17.12 -2.00
N PRO A 59 8.80 -18.29 -2.33
CA PRO A 59 7.70 -18.83 -1.54
C PRO A 59 8.20 -19.27 -0.15
N LEU A 60 7.45 -18.98 0.91
CA LEU A 60 7.73 -19.48 2.25
C LEU A 60 6.66 -20.47 2.71
N THR A 61 7.09 -21.54 3.38
CA THR A 61 6.20 -22.60 3.90
C THR A 61 5.95 -22.48 5.41
N CYS A 62 6.64 -21.57 6.11
CA CYS A 62 6.44 -21.34 7.53
C CYS A 62 5.04 -20.80 7.87
N GLY A 63 4.65 -20.91 9.14
CA GLY A 63 3.35 -20.47 9.62
C GLY A 63 2.19 -21.22 8.95
N ARG A 64 1.26 -20.48 8.35
CA ARG A 64 0.11 -21.01 7.59
C ARG A 64 0.48 -21.42 6.16
N GLY A 65 1.76 -21.45 5.82
CA GLY A 65 2.30 -21.95 4.56
C GLY A 65 2.10 -21.02 3.37
N VAL A 66 2.22 -21.59 2.18
CA VAL A 66 2.16 -20.84 0.91
C VAL A 66 0.72 -20.44 0.60
N ILE A 67 0.51 -19.17 0.25
CA ILE A 67 -0.70 -18.72 -0.44
C ILE A 67 -0.53 -19.03 -1.92
N ASN A 68 -1.41 -19.86 -2.49
CA ASN A 68 -1.32 -20.22 -3.90
C ASN A 68 -1.28 -18.98 -4.79
N CYS A 69 -0.39 -19.01 -5.79
CA CYS A 69 -0.12 -17.92 -6.73
C CYS A 69 0.48 -16.64 -6.14
N PHE A 70 0.69 -16.51 -4.82
CA PHE A 70 1.20 -15.25 -4.22
C PHE A 70 2.55 -14.82 -4.82
N SER A 71 3.56 -15.69 -4.78
CA SER A 71 4.89 -15.36 -5.33
C SER A 71 4.85 -15.06 -6.83
N ALA A 72 4.01 -15.79 -7.58
CA ALA A 72 3.80 -15.55 -9.00
C ALA A 72 3.12 -14.20 -9.26
N THR A 73 2.15 -13.81 -8.42
CA THR A 73 1.48 -12.52 -8.53
C THR A 73 2.43 -11.37 -8.20
N VAL A 74 3.22 -11.47 -7.13
CA VAL A 74 4.25 -10.49 -6.77
C VAL A 74 5.26 -10.33 -7.91
N SER A 75 5.79 -11.44 -8.44
CA SER A 75 6.67 -11.40 -9.61
C SER A 75 5.99 -10.78 -10.84
N GLY A 76 4.71 -11.07 -11.07
CA GLY A 76 3.94 -10.48 -12.17
C GLY A 76 3.81 -8.95 -12.07
N ILE A 77 3.57 -8.43 -10.86
CA ILE A 77 3.54 -6.98 -10.60
C ILE A 77 4.92 -6.37 -10.87
N ILE A 78 5.99 -6.97 -10.34
CA ILE A 78 7.36 -6.47 -10.48
C ILE A 78 7.80 -6.49 -11.97
N SER A 79 7.51 -7.56 -12.69
CA SER A 79 7.74 -7.65 -14.14
C SER A 79 6.95 -6.62 -14.93
N HIS A 80 5.71 -6.32 -14.54
CA HIS A 80 4.89 -5.29 -15.19
C HIS A 80 5.47 -3.88 -15.05
N LEU A 81 6.22 -3.62 -13.98
CA LEU A 81 6.98 -2.37 -13.81
C LEU A 81 8.24 -2.31 -14.68
N GLY A 82 8.65 -3.43 -15.28
CA GLY A 82 9.79 -3.52 -16.20
C GLY A 82 11.02 -4.24 -15.63
N PHE A 83 11.03 -4.58 -14.34
CA PHE A 83 12.15 -5.30 -13.72
C PHE A 83 12.26 -6.72 -14.27
N TYR A 84 13.49 -7.25 -14.32
CA TYR A 84 13.67 -8.69 -14.45
C TYR A 84 13.32 -9.35 -13.11
N SER A 85 12.24 -10.12 -13.07
CA SER A 85 11.86 -10.89 -11.87
C SER A 85 11.54 -12.35 -12.18
N PHE A 86 11.76 -13.21 -11.18
CA PHE A 86 11.42 -14.62 -11.25
C PHE A 86 11.01 -15.15 -9.87
N VAL A 87 10.30 -16.27 -9.87
CA VAL A 87 9.94 -17.00 -8.64
C VAL A 87 10.96 -18.12 -8.44
N ALA A 88 11.48 -18.26 -7.22
CA ALA A 88 12.34 -19.38 -6.87
C ALA A 88 11.59 -20.72 -7.07
N GLN A 89 12.27 -21.73 -7.59
CA GLN A 89 11.70 -23.06 -7.79
C GLN A 89 11.46 -23.78 -6.46
N ASN A 90 12.33 -23.56 -5.49
CA ASN A 90 12.23 -24.13 -4.15
C ASN A 90 11.84 -23.05 -3.12
N PRO A 91 11.07 -23.39 -2.08
CA PRO A 91 10.73 -22.46 -1.03
C PRO A 91 11.87 -22.29 0.00
N ASP A 92 11.65 -21.38 0.94
CA ASP A 92 12.43 -21.24 2.18
C ASP A 92 13.94 -21.09 1.92
N ALA A 93 14.78 -21.78 2.70
CA ALA A 93 16.24 -21.70 2.62
C ALA A 93 16.78 -22.10 1.24
N ALA A 94 16.17 -23.08 0.57
CA ALA A 94 16.57 -23.49 -0.77
C ALA A 94 16.27 -22.40 -1.81
N GLY A 95 15.15 -21.69 -1.66
CA GLY A 95 14.84 -20.52 -2.47
C GLY A 95 15.79 -19.35 -2.24
N ILE A 96 16.26 -19.16 -1.00
CA ILE A 96 17.28 -18.17 -0.67
C ILE A 96 18.58 -18.52 -1.39
N ALA A 97 19.05 -19.77 -1.27
CA ALA A 97 20.23 -20.23 -1.98
C ALA A 97 20.11 -20.00 -3.51
N GLU A 98 18.97 -20.35 -4.11
CA GLU A 98 18.69 -20.13 -5.53
C GLU A 98 18.78 -18.64 -5.91
N ALA A 99 18.28 -17.74 -5.06
CA ALA A 99 18.35 -16.29 -5.31
C ALA A 99 19.81 -15.82 -5.45
N PHE A 100 20.71 -16.30 -4.59
CA PHE A 100 22.14 -15.98 -4.63
C PHE A 100 22.87 -16.67 -5.80
N GLU A 101 22.58 -17.94 -6.08
CA GLU A 101 23.12 -18.68 -7.23
C GLU A 101 22.78 -17.98 -8.56
N LYS A 102 21.56 -17.42 -8.64
CA LYS A 102 21.10 -16.65 -9.79
C LYS A 102 21.48 -15.17 -9.72
N LYS A 103 22.28 -14.73 -8.74
CA LYS A 103 22.74 -13.34 -8.57
C LYS A 103 21.60 -12.34 -8.54
N SER A 104 20.61 -12.57 -7.68
CA SER A 104 19.51 -11.63 -7.47
C SER A 104 19.96 -10.51 -6.54
N ASP A 105 19.58 -9.28 -6.87
CA ASP A 105 19.92 -8.09 -6.12
C ASP A 105 18.87 -7.79 -5.04
N ILE A 106 17.61 -8.09 -5.35
CA ILE A 106 16.47 -7.94 -4.43
C ILE A 106 15.81 -9.30 -4.19
N ILE A 107 15.48 -9.58 -2.93
CA ILE A 107 14.74 -10.77 -2.53
C ILE A 107 13.41 -10.35 -1.90
N PHE A 108 12.30 -10.82 -2.46
CA PHE A 108 10.97 -10.73 -1.87
C PHE A 108 10.61 -12.03 -1.17
N LEU A 109 10.10 -11.94 0.06
CA LEU A 109 9.56 -13.07 0.81
C LEU A 109 8.50 -12.58 1.81
N ALA A 110 7.53 -13.45 2.11
CA ALA A 110 6.47 -13.15 3.06
C ALA A 110 6.16 -14.37 3.93
N ASP A 111 6.10 -14.16 5.24
CA ASP A 111 5.47 -15.09 6.18
C ASP A 111 4.15 -14.49 6.69
N ASP A 112 3.60 -15.05 7.77
CA ASP A 112 2.34 -14.57 8.36
C ASP A 112 2.47 -13.22 9.10
N ASP A 113 3.69 -12.78 9.41
CA ASP A 113 4.00 -11.63 10.26
C ASP A 113 4.69 -10.49 9.49
N ARG A 114 5.47 -10.80 8.45
CA ARG A 114 6.19 -9.82 7.64
C ARG A 114 6.18 -10.18 6.17
N PHE A 115 5.92 -9.16 5.36
CA PHE A 115 6.17 -9.19 3.92
C PHE A 115 7.22 -8.13 3.59
N VAL A 116 8.36 -8.55 3.04
CA VAL A 116 9.53 -7.66 2.86
C VAL A 116 10.17 -7.82 1.48
N ALA A 117 10.83 -6.76 1.05
CA ALA A 117 11.82 -6.78 -0.03
C ALA A 117 13.19 -6.41 0.55
N ILE A 118 14.19 -7.25 0.35
CA ILE A 118 15.53 -7.10 0.91
C ILE A 118 16.50 -6.81 -0.22
N ASN A 119 17.19 -5.68 -0.15
CA ASN A 119 18.34 -5.39 -1.01
C ASN A 119 19.57 -6.07 -0.42
N VAL A 120 20.13 -7.05 -1.13
CA VAL A 120 21.21 -7.89 -0.59
C VAL A 120 22.55 -7.14 -0.51
N HIS A 121 22.70 -6.08 -1.31
CA HIS A 121 23.93 -5.28 -1.36
C HIS A 121 23.97 -4.23 -0.26
N THR A 122 22.84 -3.55 -0.03
CA THR A 122 22.74 -2.47 0.96
C THR A 122 22.23 -2.96 2.32
N GLN A 123 21.77 -4.22 2.39
CA GLN A 123 21.13 -4.82 3.56
C GLN A 123 19.86 -4.09 3.99
N TYR A 124 19.33 -3.23 3.12
CA TYR A 124 18.11 -2.49 3.38
C TYR A 124 16.88 -3.40 3.25
N VAL A 125 15.93 -3.22 4.17
CA VAL A 125 14.67 -3.96 4.21
C VAL A 125 13.52 -3.00 3.99
N SER A 126 12.83 -3.16 2.86
CA SER A 126 11.58 -2.46 2.57
C SER A 126 10.40 -3.27 3.11
N ASP A 127 9.67 -2.70 4.06
CA ASP A 127 8.54 -3.34 4.73
C ASP A 127 7.20 -3.06 4.03
N ASN A 128 6.36 -4.09 3.90
CA ASN A 128 5.06 -3.97 3.24
C ASN A 128 4.13 -2.96 3.90
N ASP A 129 4.07 -2.89 5.23
CA ASP A 129 3.07 -2.06 5.90
C ASP A 129 3.37 -0.57 5.69
N GLU A 130 4.66 -0.21 5.75
CA GLU A 130 5.11 1.16 5.45
C GLU A 130 4.89 1.50 3.97
N MET A 131 5.25 0.60 3.05
CA MET A 131 5.16 0.86 1.62
C MET A 131 3.73 0.86 1.09
N THR A 132 2.85 0.04 1.66
CA THR A 132 1.42 0.09 1.41
C THR A 132 0.86 1.43 1.85
N ALA A 133 1.21 1.90 3.06
CA ALA A 133 0.80 3.22 3.53
C ALA A 133 1.29 4.34 2.60
N LYS A 134 2.58 4.36 2.24
CA LYS A 134 3.14 5.36 1.30
C LYS A 134 2.44 5.32 -0.05
N GLY A 135 2.26 4.13 -0.63
CA GLY A 135 1.64 3.97 -1.95
C GLY A 135 0.19 4.47 -1.99
N PHE A 136 -0.62 4.16 -0.97
CA PHE A 136 -2.01 4.63 -0.92
C PHE A 136 -2.13 6.12 -0.55
N VAL A 137 -1.23 6.65 0.29
CA VAL A 137 -1.15 8.10 0.53
C VAL A 137 -0.77 8.83 -0.76
N ALA A 138 0.23 8.35 -1.49
CA ALA A 138 0.65 8.90 -2.77
C ALA A 138 -0.48 8.85 -3.81
N GLY A 139 -1.19 7.73 -3.90
CA GLY A 139 -2.33 7.59 -4.79
C GLY A 139 -3.47 8.55 -4.45
N LEU A 140 -3.79 8.73 -3.15
CA LEU A 140 -4.80 9.70 -2.72
C LEU A 140 -4.34 11.13 -2.99
N ASP A 141 -3.07 11.44 -2.77
CA ASP A 141 -2.47 12.75 -3.03
C ASP A 141 -2.57 13.15 -4.49
N LEU A 142 -2.19 12.26 -5.40
CA LEU A 142 -2.33 12.45 -6.84
C LEU A 142 -3.80 12.58 -7.25
N MET A 143 -4.68 11.73 -6.73
CA MET A 143 -6.12 11.77 -7.01
C MET A 143 -6.77 13.08 -6.54
N ALA A 144 -6.30 13.66 -5.44
CA ALA A 144 -6.80 14.90 -4.85
C ALA A 144 -6.16 16.17 -5.45
N GLY A 145 -5.07 16.06 -6.21
CA GLY A 145 -4.26 17.21 -6.62
C GLY A 145 -3.54 17.87 -5.45
N GLY A 146 -3.00 17.05 -4.53
CA GLY A 146 -2.24 17.46 -3.36
C GLY A 146 -3.06 17.46 -2.06
N LEU A 147 -2.50 16.96 -0.96
CA LEU A 147 -3.18 16.88 0.35
C LEU A 147 -2.69 17.91 1.37
N LYS A 148 -1.58 18.61 1.13
CA LYS A 148 -1.02 19.57 2.09
C LYS A 148 -2.06 20.59 2.55
N GLY A 149 -2.20 20.74 3.86
CA GLY A 149 -3.19 21.63 4.49
C GLY A 149 -4.64 21.16 4.43
N ARG A 150 -4.94 20.01 3.80
CA ARG A 150 -6.29 19.42 3.78
C ARG A 150 -6.50 18.54 5.01
N ASN A 151 -7.78 18.32 5.37
CA ASN A 151 -8.14 17.40 6.44
C ASN A 151 -8.37 15.98 5.89
N VAL A 152 -7.64 15.01 6.42
CA VAL A 152 -7.71 13.60 6.02
C VAL A 152 -8.04 12.75 7.24
N LEU A 153 -9.04 11.87 7.10
CA LEU A 153 -9.36 10.86 8.09
C LEU A 153 -8.64 9.54 7.78
N VAL A 154 -7.94 9.00 8.76
CA VAL A 154 -7.38 7.64 8.73
C VAL A 154 -8.26 6.73 9.58
N ILE A 155 -8.87 5.74 8.95
CA ILE A 155 -9.72 4.74 9.58
C ILE A 155 -8.88 3.48 9.80
N GLY A 156 -8.70 3.12 11.07
CA GLY A 156 -7.84 2.03 11.51
C GLY A 156 -6.43 2.52 11.88
N CYS A 157 -6.02 2.25 13.12
CA CYS A 157 -4.72 2.56 13.71
C CYS A 157 -3.88 1.28 13.94
N GLY A 158 -4.03 0.31 13.03
CA GLY A 158 -3.13 -0.84 12.89
C GLY A 158 -1.78 -0.45 12.29
N SER A 159 -0.98 -1.42 11.82
CA SER A 159 0.36 -1.15 11.30
C SER A 159 0.36 -0.19 10.10
N VAL A 160 -0.39 -0.50 9.05
CA VAL A 160 -0.55 0.38 7.87
C VAL A 160 -1.10 1.75 8.28
N GLY A 161 -2.19 1.80 9.04
CA GLY A 161 -2.81 3.06 9.47
C GLY A 161 -1.90 3.97 10.31
N ARG A 162 -1.03 3.39 11.15
CA ARG A 162 -0.02 4.13 11.91
C ARG A 162 1.02 4.77 11.00
N TYR A 163 1.51 4.05 9.98
CA TYR A 163 2.40 4.63 8.98
C TYR A 163 1.69 5.72 8.16
N THR A 164 0.45 5.46 7.72
CA THR A 164 -0.37 6.43 6.99
C THR A 164 -0.49 7.76 7.73
N ALA A 165 -0.86 7.73 9.02
CA ALA A 165 -0.99 8.94 9.82
C ALA A 165 0.34 9.72 9.93
N ARG A 166 1.46 9.01 10.16
CA ARG A 166 2.80 9.63 10.23
C ARG A 166 3.18 10.30 8.91
N ILE A 167 3.00 9.61 7.78
CA ILE A 167 3.33 10.13 6.45
C ILE A 167 2.51 11.39 6.14
N LEU A 168 1.20 11.36 6.39
CA LEU A 168 0.32 12.50 6.19
C LEU A 168 0.74 13.71 7.05
N VAL A 169 1.07 13.50 8.32
CA VAL A 169 1.58 14.58 9.19
C VAL A 169 2.88 15.17 8.62
N MET A 170 3.82 14.34 8.18
CA MET A 170 5.07 14.81 7.57
C MET A 170 4.84 15.59 6.26
N MET A 171 3.77 15.28 5.52
CA MET A 171 3.35 16.02 4.33
C MET A 171 2.65 17.37 4.65
N GLY A 172 2.43 17.68 5.94
CA GLY A 172 1.73 18.88 6.38
C GLY A 172 0.20 18.80 6.20
N VAL A 173 -0.36 17.60 6.30
CA VAL A 173 -1.81 17.34 6.27
C VAL A 173 -2.39 17.47 7.67
N LEU A 174 -3.63 17.94 7.78
CA LEU A 174 -4.39 17.91 9.03
C LEU A 174 -4.98 16.51 9.19
N VAL A 175 -4.52 15.75 10.18
CA VAL A 175 -4.86 14.34 10.32
C VAL A 175 -5.82 14.11 11.47
N SER A 176 -6.92 13.44 11.16
CA SER A 176 -7.85 12.86 12.13
C SER A 176 -7.78 11.34 12.06
N VAL A 177 -7.90 10.66 13.19
CA VAL A 177 -7.86 9.19 13.25
C VAL A 177 -9.04 8.61 14.01
N CYS A 178 -9.46 7.42 13.60
CA CYS A 178 -10.40 6.60 14.36
C CYS A 178 -10.00 5.13 14.32
N ASP A 179 -10.27 4.39 15.39
CA ASP A 179 -10.10 2.94 15.46
C ASP A 179 -11.16 2.38 16.42
N ILE A 180 -11.62 1.16 16.17
CA ILE A 180 -12.54 0.45 17.07
C ILE A 180 -11.93 0.20 18.46
N HIS A 181 -10.60 0.26 18.59
CA HIS A 181 -9.86 0.16 19.83
C HIS A 181 -9.31 1.54 20.26
N PRO A 182 -9.96 2.22 21.23
CA PRO A 182 -9.57 3.57 21.66
C PRO A 182 -8.12 3.69 22.17
N GLN A 183 -7.54 2.60 22.63
CA GLN A 183 -6.14 2.56 23.05
C GLN A 183 -5.20 2.79 21.85
N ARG A 184 -5.53 2.30 20.65
CA ARG A 184 -4.68 2.45 19.47
C ARG A 184 -4.60 3.90 19.01
N THR A 185 -5.73 4.62 18.98
CA THR A 185 -5.75 6.07 18.65
C THR A 185 -5.01 6.88 19.70
N SER A 186 -5.19 6.56 20.99
CA SER A 186 -4.50 7.24 22.10
C SER A 186 -2.98 7.05 22.03
N THR A 187 -2.53 5.81 21.79
CA THR A 187 -1.11 5.49 21.63
C THR A 187 -0.51 6.16 20.41
N LEU A 188 -1.16 6.08 19.24
CA LEU A 188 -0.67 6.71 18.01
C LEU A 188 -0.57 8.23 18.15
N ARG A 189 -1.58 8.88 18.74
CA ARG A 189 -1.54 10.32 19.01
C ARG A 189 -0.36 10.70 19.89
N LYS A 190 -0.07 9.91 20.93
CA LYS A 190 1.10 10.14 21.78
C LYS A 190 2.41 9.97 21.00
N GLU A 191 2.56 8.88 20.26
CA GLU A 191 3.74 8.63 19.42
C GLU A 191 4.01 9.80 18.45
N ILE A 192 2.99 10.27 17.73
CA ILE A 192 3.13 11.40 16.80
C ILE A 192 3.44 12.71 17.51
N ALA A 193 2.84 12.97 18.68
CA ALA A 193 3.18 14.16 19.47
C ALA A 193 4.63 14.13 19.96
N ASP A 194 5.12 12.95 20.37
CA ASP A 194 6.47 12.77 20.87
C ASP A 194 7.51 12.84 19.74
N GLU A 195 7.26 12.18 18.60
CA GLU A 195 8.19 12.06 17.46
C GLU A 195 8.14 13.29 16.53
N LEU A 196 6.95 13.72 16.12
CA LEU A 196 6.73 14.73 15.06
C LEU A 196 6.29 16.10 15.62
N LYS A 197 6.20 16.24 16.94
CA LYS A 197 5.84 17.48 17.64
C LYS A 197 4.53 18.11 17.14
N THR A 198 3.60 17.24 16.72
CA THR A 198 2.30 17.61 16.16
C THR A 198 1.21 16.82 16.86
N ILE A 199 0.03 17.40 17.05
CA ILE A 199 -1.12 16.71 17.64
C ILE A 199 -2.10 16.37 16.51
N ILE A 200 -2.45 15.10 16.41
CA ILE A 200 -3.52 14.62 15.53
C ILE A 200 -4.85 14.56 16.29
N GLU A 201 -5.95 14.72 15.57
CA GLU A 201 -7.30 14.63 16.15
C GLU A 201 -7.77 13.18 16.25
N ILE A 202 -8.53 12.87 17.31
CA ILE A 202 -9.24 11.59 17.44
C ILE A 202 -10.72 11.86 17.23
N ASP A 203 -11.30 11.22 16.22
CA ASP A 203 -12.69 11.47 15.82
C ASP A 203 -13.52 10.18 15.80
N ASN A 204 -14.23 9.92 16.91
CA ASN A 204 -15.09 8.75 17.03
C ASN A 204 -16.48 8.93 16.38
N SER A 205 -16.82 10.15 15.93
CA SER A 205 -18.07 10.47 15.23
C SER A 205 -17.83 10.81 13.76
N TRP A 206 -16.78 10.24 13.17
CA TRP A 206 -16.32 10.52 11.81
C TRP A 206 -17.39 10.29 10.72
N HIS A 207 -18.36 9.42 10.99
CA HIS A 207 -19.46 9.06 10.08
C HIS A 207 -20.58 10.11 10.01
N SER A 208 -20.55 11.15 10.86
CA SER A 208 -21.60 12.18 10.90
C SER A 208 -21.04 13.59 11.20
N PRO A 209 -21.47 14.62 10.45
CA PRO A 209 -22.39 14.56 9.31
C PRO A 209 -21.75 13.92 8.06
N PRO A 210 -22.57 13.51 7.06
CA PRO A 210 -22.05 13.06 5.77
C PRO A 210 -21.08 14.08 5.16
N GLY A 211 -19.94 13.62 4.66
CA GLY A 211 -18.95 14.51 4.05
C GLY A 211 -18.15 15.35 5.03
N LYS A 212 -18.19 15.05 6.34
CA LYS A 212 -17.29 15.64 7.35
C LYS A 212 -15.83 15.59 6.88
N TYR A 213 -15.45 14.49 6.22
CA TYR A 213 -14.17 14.36 5.54
C TYR A 213 -14.38 14.20 4.04
N LEU A 214 -13.65 15.00 3.27
CA LEU A 214 -13.54 14.83 1.82
C LEU A 214 -12.44 13.83 1.44
N TYR A 215 -11.50 13.54 2.33
CA TYR A 215 -10.37 12.65 2.06
C TYR A 215 -10.28 11.60 3.16
N MET A 216 -10.26 10.33 2.78
CA MET A 216 -10.26 9.21 3.70
C MET A 216 -9.26 8.14 3.26
N ILE A 217 -8.61 7.49 4.24
CA ILE A 217 -7.85 6.27 4.04
C ILE A 217 -8.39 5.18 4.97
N ASP A 218 -8.86 4.07 4.39
CA ASP A 218 -9.33 2.90 5.13
C ASP A 218 -8.24 1.81 5.17
N ALA A 219 -7.60 1.69 6.32
CA ALA A 219 -6.59 0.69 6.62
C ALA A 219 -7.14 -0.43 7.52
N THR A 220 -8.44 -0.73 7.43
CA THR A 220 -9.09 -1.78 8.23
C THR A 220 -9.30 -3.06 7.43
N PRO A 221 -9.41 -4.22 8.10
CA PRO A 221 -9.78 -5.47 7.45
C PRO A 221 -11.29 -5.71 7.51
N SER A 222 -12.10 -4.71 7.20
CA SER A 222 -13.56 -4.76 7.34
C SER A 222 -14.25 -4.31 6.06
N ALA A 223 -15.24 -5.07 5.61
CA ALA A 223 -15.96 -4.80 4.37
C ALA A 223 -17.14 -3.84 4.58
N ASP A 224 -17.46 -3.08 3.53
CA ASP A 224 -18.76 -2.43 3.31
C ASP A 224 -19.31 -1.54 4.46
N PHE A 225 -18.44 -1.02 5.34
CA PHE A 225 -18.84 -0.16 6.46
C PHE A 225 -18.80 1.35 6.13
N ILE A 226 -18.13 1.75 5.05
CA ILE A 226 -18.18 3.10 4.49
C ILE A 226 -19.25 3.12 3.41
N ASP A 227 -20.46 3.47 3.82
CA ASP A 227 -21.63 3.53 2.94
C ASP A 227 -21.94 4.96 2.44
N VAL A 228 -22.99 5.08 1.61
CA VAL A 228 -23.41 6.35 0.98
C VAL A 228 -23.86 7.43 1.96
N SER A 229 -24.16 7.09 3.21
CA SER A 229 -24.50 8.03 4.28
C SER A 229 -23.28 8.72 4.87
N VAL A 230 -22.08 8.17 4.69
CA VAL A 230 -20.85 8.77 5.23
C VAL A 230 -20.15 9.69 4.23
N ILE A 231 -20.25 9.36 2.95
CA ILE A 231 -19.54 10.04 1.86
C ILE A 231 -20.42 11.02 1.08
N THR A 232 -19.81 12.00 0.42
CA THR A 232 -20.44 12.85 -0.60
C THR A 232 -19.93 12.46 -1.99
N PRO A 233 -20.56 12.93 -3.09
CA PRO A 233 -20.01 12.71 -4.43
C PRO A 233 -18.56 13.22 -4.57
N ASP A 234 -18.18 14.23 -3.79
CA ASP A 234 -16.85 14.86 -3.78
C ASP A 234 -15.84 14.24 -2.81
N SER A 235 -16.21 13.15 -2.15
CA SER A 235 -15.27 12.39 -1.31
C SER A 235 -14.27 11.60 -2.16
N TYR A 236 -13.04 11.53 -1.65
CA TYR A 236 -11.89 10.79 -2.17
C TYR A 236 -11.46 9.76 -1.13
N VAL A 237 -11.36 8.49 -1.54
CA VAL A 237 -11.11 7.39 -0.59
C VAL A 237 -10.04 6.44 -1.11
N ALA A 238 -8.96 6.25 -0.35
CA ALA A 238 -7.96 5.21 -0.59
C ALA A 238 -8.19 4.04 0.37
N VAL A 239 -8.19 2.81 -0.12
CA VAL A 239 -8.53 1.62 0.65
C VAL A 239 -7.42 0.58 0.52
N PRO A 240 -6.34 0.66 1.32
CA PRO A 240 -5.38 -0.43 1.46
C PRO A 240 -5.96 -1.66 2.17
N GLY A 241 -7.05 -1.48 2.94
CA GLY A 241 -7.72 -2.55 3.67
C GLY A 241 -8.27 -3.65 2.77
N VAL A 242 -8.06 -4.92 3.15
CA VAL A 242 -8.66 -6.08 2.49
C VAL A 242 -9.50 -6.86 3.52
N PRO A 243 -10.80 -7.11 3.26
CA PRO A 243 -11.59 -6.66 2.10
C PRO A 243 -11.86 -5.14 2.09
N CYS A 244 -12.34 -4.61 0.95
CA CYS A 244 -12.61 -3.19 0.76
C CYS A 244 -13.73 -2.68 1.69
N GLY A 245 -13.48 -1.64 2.49
CA GLY A 245 -14.49 -1.06 3.37
C GLY A 245 -15.56 -0.21 2.69
N LEU A 246 -15.39 0.16 1.41
CA LEU A 246 -16.42 0.88 0.65
C LEU A 246 -17.49 -0.06 0.11
N SER A 247 -18.75 0.26 0.44
CA SER A 247 -19.89 -0.45 -0.17
C SER A 247 -19.94 -0.29 -1.68
N SER A 248 -20.66 -1.18 -2.36
CA SER A 248 -20.82 -1.11 -3.83
C SER A 248 -21.50 0.20 -4.27
N GLU A 249 -22.45 0.68 -3.48
CA GLU A 249 -23.21 1.91 -3.66
C GLU A 249 -22.30 3.12 -3.43
N ALA A 250 -21.43 3.05 -2.41
CA ALA A 250 -20.48 4.12 -2.13
C ALA A 250 -19.48 4.29 -3.28
N ARG A 251 -18.92 3.17 -3.79
CA ARG A 251 -18.04 3.17 -4.97
C ARG A 251 -18.71 3.76 -6.20
N LYS A 252 -19.99 3.44 -6.44
CA LYS A 252 -20.76 4.06 -7.53
C LYS A 252 -20.93 5.56 -7.34
N LYS A 253 -21.20 6.02 -6.11
CA LYS A 253 -21.41 7.44 -5.78
C LYS A 253 -20.18 8.31 -6.02
N ILE A 254 -18.98 7.82 -5.71
CA ILE A 254 -17.72 8.56 -5.90
C ILE A 254 -16.98 8.22 -7.20
N SER A 255 -17.44 7.23 -7.95
CA SER A 255 -16.95 6.88 -9.29
C SER A 255 -15.41 6.73 -9.34
N ASN A 256 -14.68 7.64 -9.99
CA ASN A 256 -13.22 7.60 -10.10
C ASN A 256 -12.47 8.14 -8.88
N ARG A 257 -13.16 8.57 -7.81
CA ARG A 257 -12.53 9.14 -6.61
C ARG A 257 -12.25 8.08 -5.53
N TYR A 258 -11.99 6.83 -5.92
CA TYR A 258 -11.49 5.83 -4.98
C TYR A 258 -10.35 4.98 -5.54
N LEU A 259 -9.45 4.58 -4.65
CA LEU A 259 -8.31 3.72 -4.93
C LEU A 259 -8.41 2.46 -4.08
N TYR A 260 -8.32 1.30 -4.72
CA TYR A 260 -8.38 0.00 -4.05
C TYR A 260 -7.65 -1.02 -4.90
N ASP A 261 -6.72 -1.73 -4.27
CA ASP A 261 -6.17 -2.99 -4.77
C ASP A 261 -5.64 -3.82 -3.59
N PRO A 262 -5.58 -5.15 -3.74
CA PRO A 262 -5.19 -6.04 -2.66
C PRO A 262 -3.67 -6.18 -2.46
N LEU A 263 -2.83 -5.74 -3.42
CA LEU A 263 -1.39 -6.08 -3.41
C LEU A 263 -0.51 -5.18 -4.29
N GLN A 264 -1.02 -4.73 -5.43
CA GLN A 264 -0.29 -4.06 -6.50
C GLN A 264 0.48 -2.82 -6.05
N ILE A 265 -0.18 -1.87 -5.39
CA ILE A 265 0.44 -0.59 -5.00
C ILE A 265 1.52 -0.80 -3.95
N GLY A 266 1.27 -1.65 -2.95
CA GLY A 266 2.25 -1.99 -1.93
C GLY A 266 3.51 -2.62 -2.52
N VAL A 267 3.36 -3.65 -3.36
CA VAL A 267 4.49 -4.32 -4.03
C VAL A 267 5.28 -3.37 -4.93
N ALA A 268 4.60 -2.51 -5.68
CA ALA A 268 5.25 -1.55 -6.55
C ALA A 268 6.09 -0.54 -5.76
N ALA A 269 5.57 -0.01 -4.65
CA ALA A 269 6.33 0.86 -3.77
C ALA A 269 7.51 0.13 -3.11
N MET A 270 7.33 -1.13 -2.68
CA MET A 270 8.38 -1.94 -2.06
C MET A 270 9.59 -2.15 -2.97
N VAL A 271 9.39 -2.56 -4.23
CA VAL A 271 10.53 -2.87 -5.11
C VAL A 271 11.34 -1.62 -5.42
N ILE A 272 10.67 -0.49 -5.68
CA ILE A 272 11.35 0.78 -5.98
C ILE A 272 12.08 1.30 -4.73
N ASN A 273 11.44 1.25 -3.56
CA ASN A 273 12.08 1.66 -2.30
C ASN A 273 13.32 0.82 -1.98
N ALA A 274 13.25 -0.51 -2.19
CA ALA A 274 14.38 -1.40 -1.96
C ALA A 274 15.56 -1.12 -2.91
N CYS A 275 15.29 -0.74 -4.15
CA CYS A 275 16.34 -0.41 -5.13
C CYS A 275 16.94 0.98 -4.93
N LYS A 276 16.16 1.94 -4.41
CA LYS A 276 16.62 3.32 -4.15
C LYS A 276 17.67 3.40 -3.03
N ARG A 277 17.63 2.47 -2.07
CA ARG A 277 18.39 2.51 -0.81
C ARG A 277 19.63 1.64 -0.84
#